data_AF-K9HJJ7-F1
#
_entry.id   AF-K9HJJ7-F1
#
_cell.length_a   1.000
_cell.length_b   1.000
_cell.length_c   1.000
_cell.angle_alpha   90.00
_cell.angle_beta   90.00
_cell.angle_gamma   90.00
#
_symmetry.space_group_name_H-M   'P 1'
#
loop_
_entity.id
_entity.type
_entity.pdbx_description
1 polymer ?
#
loop_
_entity_poly.entity_id
_entity_poly.type
_entity_poly.pdbx_seq_one_letter_code
_entity_poly.pdbx_strand_id
1 'polypeptide(L)'
;MFPLTTARLRLRPLRLEDAPAVRVCVSSASVATRTIDIPHPLPEGAEIVFLREVVDDRSAGKGVVCAVERPEDGALIGACGLLRIDPAAGTAEAGYWMAESAWNQGYAGEALAAVLAYAFDDLKLARVTATALEDNAASLRVLERAGFRLLGTEERPSQARGGPCVVRLAEITADAFDAGRRARLKTVLVAAVALVDADNRILLAQRPEGKSMAGLWEFPGGKVDPGETPERALIRELDEELGIDVTGSCLAPLTFASHGYADFHLLMPLYVCRQWKGRPEPREGQKLAWVRANQLRDYPMPPADIPLIPILQDWL
;
A
#
# COMPACT_ATOMS: atom_id res chain seq x y z
N MET A 1 -12.26 2.97 -10.53
CA MET A 1 -13.51 3.74 -10.25
C MET A 1 -13.10 5.10 -9.66
N PHE A 2 -13.76 6.23 -10.00
CA PHE A 2 -13.43 7.56 -9.47
C PHE A 2 -14.50 8.08 -8.50
N PRO A 3 -14.16 8.90 -7.50
CA PRO A 3 -12.82 9.45 -7.20
C PRO A 3 -11.87 8.42 -6.57
N LEU A 4 -10.57 8.58 -6.78
CA LEU A 4 -9.54 7.86 -6.01
C LEU A 4 -9.34 8.59 -4.68
N THR A 5 -9.25 7.84 -3.58
CA THR A 5 -9.07 8.41 -2.25
C THR A 5 -7.79 7.87 -1.64
N THR A 6 -7.01 8.75 -1.02
CA THR A 6 -5.79 8.41 -0.27
C THR A 6 -5.94 8.87 1.18
N ALA A 7 -4.87 8.78 1.97
CA ALA A 7 -4.90 9.24 3.35
C ALA A 7 -5.21 10.74 3.48
N ARG A 8 -4.73 11.56 2.54
CA ARG A 8 -4.84 13.04 2.60
C ARG A 8 -5.45 13.67 1.36
N LEU A 9 -5.72 12.92 0.30
CA LEU A 9 -6.13 13.47 -0.99
C LEU A 9 -7.37 12.78 -1.54
N ARG A 10 -8.13 13.55 -2.30
CA ARG A 10 -9.19 13.06 -3.19
C ARG A 10 -8.84 13.43 -4.62
N LEU A 11 -8.73 12.43 -5.48
CA LEU A 11 -8.45 12.61 -6.90
C LEU A 11 -9.72 12.36 -7.69
N ARG A 12 -10.28 13.42 -8.27
CA ARG A 12 -11.44 13.32 -9.16
C ARG A 12 -11.08 13.81 -10.56
N PRO A 13 -11.69 13.27 -11.63
CA PRO A 13 -11.44 13.77 -12.97
C PRO A 13 -11.67 15.28 -13.08
N LEU A 14 -10.75 15.99 -13.75
CA LEU A 14 -10.89 17.43 -14.00
C LEU A 14 -12.14 17.73 -14.82
N ARG A 15 -12.70 18.91 -14.60
CA ARG A 15 -13.92 19.41 -15.25
C ARG A 15 -13.71 20.85 -15.70
N LEU A 16 -14.51 21.31 -16.66
CA LEU A 16 -14.44 22.70 -17.13
C LEU A 16 -14.67 23.73 -16.01
N GLU A 17 -15.48 23.38 -15.01
CA GLU A 17 -15.73 24.21 -13.81
C GLU A 17 -14.48 24.44 -12.95
N ASP A 18 -13.44 23.62 -13.10
CA ASP A 18 -12.17 23.78 -12.36
C ASP A 18 -11.28 24.89 -12.94
N ALA A 19 -11.65 25.49 -14.07
CA ALA A 19 -10.83 26.49 -14.78
C ALA A 19 -10.30 27.63 -13.89
N PRO A 20 -11.12 28.28 -13.02
CA PRO A 20 -10.61 29.33 -12.15
C PRO A 20 -9.52 28.83 -11.18
N ALA A 21 -9.71 27.65 -10.59
CA ALA A 21 -8.75 27.07 -9.64
C ALA A 21 -7.47 26.60 -10.33
N VAL A 22 -7.59 25.96 -11.51
CA VAL A 22 -6.46 25.56 -12.34
C VAL A 22 -5.65 26.79 -12.74
N ARG A 23 -6.29 27.86 -13.23
CA ARG A 23 -5.63 29.11 -13.60
C ARG A 23 -4.82 29.68 -12.45
N VAL A 24 -5.39 29.75 -11.25
CA VAL A 24 -4.68 30.22 -10.05
C VAL A 24 -3.42 29.41 -9.80
N CYS A 25 -3.49 28.08 -9.88
CA CYS A 25 -2.34 27.23 -9.61
C CYS A 25 -1.23 27.35 -10.68
N VAL A 26 -1.59 27.36 -11.96
CA VAL A 26 -0.62 27.29 -13.07
C VAL A 26 -0.13 28.67 -13.54
N SER A 27 -0.71 29.76 -13.04
CA SER A 27 -0.22 31.13 -13.32
C SER A 27 1.13 31.43 -12.64
N SER A 28 1.54 30.66 -11.63
CA SER A 28 2.84 30.82 -10.97
C SER A 28 3.98 30.44 -11.91
N ALA A 29 4.94 31.37 -12.09
CA ALA A 29 6.18 31.11 -12.84
C ALA A 29 6.97 29.93 -12.25
N SER A 30 6.98 29.81 -10.92
CA SER A 30 7.62 28.71 -10.20
C SER A 30 7.04 27.36 -10.61
N VAL A 31 5.72 27.27 -10.80
CA VAL A 31 5.05 26.05 -11.28
C VAL A 31 5.36 25.82 -12.76
N ALA A 32 5.14 26.82 -13.60
CA ALA A 32 5.26 26.68 -15.05
C ALA A 32 6.69 26.27 -15.49
N THR A 33 7.72 26.91 -14.93
CA THR A 33 9.14 26.63 -15.23
C THR A 33 9.61 25.26 -14.74
N ARG A 34 8.81 24.53 -13.96
CA ARG A 34 9.06 23.14 -13.53
C ARG A 34 8.40 22.10 -14.44
N THR A 35 7.77 22.54 -15.53
CA THR A 35 7.10 21.71 -16.52
C THR A 35 7.55 22.07 -17.94
N ILE A 36 7.23 21.19 -18.90
CA ILE A 36 7.45 21.46 -20.33
C ILE A 36 6.25 22.19 -20.93
N ASP A 37 5.03 21.76 -20.62
CA ASP A 37 3.83 22.14 -21.36
C ASP A 37 3.11 23.39 -20.82
N ILE A 38 3.36 23.81 -19.58
CA ILE A 38 2.67 24.98 -19.00
C ILE A 38 3.41 26.26 -19.44
N PRO A 39 2.75 27.19 -20.16
CA PRO A 39 3.37 28.46 -20.57
C PRO A 39 3.43 29.48 -19.43
N HIS A 40 4.35 30.43 -19.52
CA HIS A 40 4.40 31.60 -18.64
C HIS A 40 4.88 32.86 -19.40
N PRO A 41 4.21 34.02 -19.27
CA PRO A 41 2.91 34.23 -18.63
C PRO A 41 1.81 33.36 -19.23
N LEU A 42 0.83 32.95 -18.41
CA LEU A 42 -0.26 32.07 -18.86
C LEU A 42 -1.17 32.86 -19.82
N PRO A 43 -1.34 32.43 -21.09
CA PRO A 43 -2.24 33.09 -22.02
C PRO A 43 -3.68 33.09 -21.50
N GLU A 44 -4.48 34.05 -21.97
CA GLU A 44 -5.90 34.09 -21.64
C GLU A 44 -6.62 32.86 -22.19
N GLY A 45 -7.39 32.16 -21.35
CA GLY A 45 -8.13 30.97 -21.72
C GLY A 45 -7.31 29.68 -21.90
N ALA A 46 -5.99 29.71 -21.67
CA ALA A 46 -5.15 28.51 -21.81
C ALA A 46 -5.59 27.35 -20.90
N GLU A 47 -6.04 27.65 -19.67
CA GLU A 47 -6.60 26.65 -18.76
C GLU A 47 -7.88 25.99 -19.30
N ILE A 48 -8.70 26.73 -20.06
CA ILE A 48 -9.95 26.22 -20.64
C ILE A 48 -9.63 25.29 -21.80
N VAL A 49 -8.65 25.65 -22.63
CA VAL A 49 -8.16 24.80 -23.73
C VAL A 49 -7.65 23.48 -23.18
N PHE A 50 -6.76 23.53 -22.19
CA PHE A 50 -6.26 22.34 -21.50
C PHE A 50 -7.39 21.47 -20.91
N LEU A 51 -8.37 22.09 -20.23
CA LEU A 51 -9.48 21.34 -19.63
C LEU A 51 -10.39 20.70 -20.68
N ARG A 52 -10.58 21.31 -21.85
CA ARG A 52 -11.32 20.70 -22.97
C ARG A 52 -10.58 19.47 -23.49
N GLU A 53 -9.28 19.58 -23.74
CA GLU A 53 -8.45 18.45 -24.16
C GLU A 53 -8.52 17.29 -23.16
N VAL A 54 -8.42 17.58 -21.86
CA VAL A 54 -8.55 16.56 -20.81
C VAL A 54 -9.93 15.89 -20.81
N VAL A 55 -11.00 16.65 -21.03
CA VAL A 55 -12.37 16.11 -21.10
C VAL A 55 -12.55 15.23 -22.34
N ASP A 56 -12.05 15.69 -23.48
CA ASP A 56 -12.12 14.98 -24.76
C ASP A 56 -11.32 13.68 -24.71
N ASP A 57 -10.06 13.73 -24.24
CA ASP A 57 -9.22 12.54 -24.06
C ASP A 57 -9.86 11.52 -23.12
N ARG A 58 -10.50 11.98 -22.04
CA ARG A 58 -11.23 11.10 -21.13
C ARG A 58 -12.42 10.46 -21.81
N SER A 59 -13.20 11.21 -22.57
CA SER A 59 -14.35 10.67 -23.30
C SER A 59 -13.93 9.63 -24.36
N ALA A 60 -12.73 9.80 -24.92
CA ALA A 60 -12.14 8.89 -25.89
C ALA A 60 -11.35 7.72 -25.26
N GLY A 61 -11.23 7.66 -23.92
CA GLY A 61 -10.42 6.65 -23.22
C GLY A 61 -8.91 6.79 -23.43
N LYS A 62 -8.44 7.95 -23.90
CA LYS A 62 -7.03 8.27 -24.20
C LYS A 62 -6.31 8.95 -23.05
N GLY A 63 -7.02 9.37 -22.01
CA GLY A 63 -6.42 10.01 -20.85
C GLY A 63 -7.39 10.12 -19.69
N VAL A 64 -6.87 10.28 -18.49
CA VAL A 64 -7.64 10.68 -17.31
C VAL A 64 -6.74 11.50 -16.40
N VAL A 65 -6.91 12.81 -16.47
CA VAL A 65 -6.24 13.76 -15.57
C VAL A 65 -7.21 14.16 -14.46
N CYS A 66 -6.76 14.00 -13.21
CA CYS A 66 -7.55 14.30 -12.04
C CYS A 66 -7.09 15.60 -11.38
N ALA A 67 -8.06 16.35 -10.86
CA ALA A 67 -7.81 17.36 -9.84
C ALA A 67 -7.32 16.65 -8.59
N VAL A 68 -6.25 17.17 -7.99
CA VAL A 68 -5.77 16.74 -6.68
C VAL A 68 -6.38 17.69 -5.66
N GLU A 69 -7.37 17.20 -4.91
CA GLU A 69 -8.08 17.96 -3.89
C GLU A 69 -7.63 17.57 -2.50
N ARG A 70 -7.52 18.57 -1.60
CA ARG A 70 -7.42 18.34 -0.16
C ARG A 70 -8.82 18.25 0.45
N PRO A 71 -9.22 17.12 1.05
CA PRO A 71 -10.54 16.99 1.65
C PRO A 71 -10.78 17.94 2.82
N GLU A 72 -9.74 18.34 3.57
CA GLU A 72 -9.94 19.19 4.77
C GLU A 72 -10.52 20.58 4.48
N ASP A 73 -10.20 21.16 3.31
CA ASP A 73 -10.59 22.52 2.93
C ASP A 73 -11.20 22.60 1.52
N GLY A 74 -11.28 21.48 0.80
CA GLY A 74 -11.80 21.40 -0.57
C GLY A 74 -10.90 22.05 -1.61
N ALA A 75 -9.66 22.41 -1.28
CA ALA A 75 -8.78 23.12 -2.20
C ALA A 75 -8.25 22.20 -3.31
N LEU A 76 -8.37 22.65 -4.57
CA LEU A 76 -7.63 22.07 -5.70
C LEU A 76 -6.18 22.55 -5.60
N ILE A 77 -5.27 21.62 -5.36
CA ILE A 77 -3.85 21.89 -5.10
C ILE A 77 -2.91 21.33 -6.17
N GLY A 78 -3.44 20.75 -7.23
CA GLY A 78 -2.64 20.13 -8.28
C GLY A 78 -3.49 19.39 -9.30
N ALA A 79 -2.79 18.81 -10.27
CA ALA A 79 -3.35 17.79 -11.15
C ALA A 79 -2.40 16.60 -11.24
N CYS A 80 -2.95 15.40 -11.35
CA CYS A 80 -2.19 14.18 -11.58
C CYS A 80 -3.05 13.18 -12.36
N GLY A 81 -2.46 12.46 -13.30
CA GLY A 81 -3.19 11.45 -14.03
C GLY A 81 -2.40 10.80 -15.16
N LEU A 82 -3.14 10.09 -15.99
CA LEU A 82 -2.62 9.38 -17.16
C LEU A 82 -2.98 10.13 -18.43
N LEU A 83 -2.02 10.23 -19.34
CA LEU A 83 -2.11 10.83 -20.66
C LEU A 83 -1.75 9.75 -21.68
N ARG A 84 -2.20 9.89 -22.92
CA ARG A 84 -1.83 9.01 -24.05
C ARG A 84 -1.97 7.51 -23.70
N ILE A 85 -3.08 7.16 -23.06
CA ILE A 85 -3.43 5.77 -22.78
C ILE A 85 -3.61 5.05 -24.13
N ASP A 86 -2.83 3.99 -24.31
CA ASP A 86 -2.92 3.06 -25.43
C ASP A 86 -3.29 1.68 -24.86
N PRO A 87 -4.58 1.30 -24.91
CA PRO A 87 -5.02 0.00 -24.43
C PRO A 87 -4.45 -1.18 -25.23
N ALA A 88 -4.12 -0.99 -26.51
CA ALA A 88 -3.58 -2.06 -27.36
C ALA A 88 -2.13 -2.36 -26.99
N ALA A 89 -1.34 -1.32 -26.70
CA ALA A 89 0.03 -1.47 -26.21
C ALA A 89 0.10 -1.74 -24.69
N GLY A 90 -0.98 -1.50 -23.95
CA GLY A 90 -1.00 -1.58 -22.49
C GLY A 90 -0.11 -0.51 -21.85
N THR A 91 -0.08 0.70 -22.43
CA THR A 91 0.81 1.77 -21.97
C THR A 91 0.08 3.09 -21.72
N ALA A 92 0.64 3.93 -20.86
CA ALA A 92 0.23 5.32 -20.67
C ALA A 92 1.41 6.17 -20.20
N GLU A 93 1.28 7.50 -20.27
CA GLU A 93 2.21 8.43 -19.63
C GLU A 93 1.58 9.07 -18.40
N ALA A 94 2.27 9.06 -17.26
CA ALA A 94 1.87 9.79 -16.07
C ALA A 94 2.39 11.22 -16.12
N GLY A 95 1.50 12.18 -15.83
CA GLY A 95 1.82 13.60 -15.71
C GLY A 95 1.25 14.18 -14.42
N TYR A 96 1.96 15.15 -13.83
CA TYR A 96 1.48 15.86 -12.64
C TYR A 96 2.12 17.24 -12.48
N TRP A 97 1.40 18.11 -11.79
CA TRP A 97 1.90 19.37 -11.25
C TRP A 97 1.18 19.67 -9.94
N MET A 98 1.84 20.42 -9.05
CA MET A 98 1.28 20.84 -7.77
C MET A 98 1.39 22.36 -7.66
N ALA A 99 0.39 23.00 -7.06
CA ALA A 99 0.47 24.38 -6.64
C ALA A 99 1.66 24.56 -5.69
N GLU A 100 2.28 25.75 -5.73
CA GLU A 100 3.47 26.06 -4.94
C GLU A 100 3.22 25.89 -3.43
N SER A 101 2.02 26.23 -2.96
CA SER A 101 1.57 26.03 -1.57
C SER A 101 1.48 24.57 -1.13
N ALA A 102 1.52 23.62 -2.06
CA ALA A 102 1.45 22.18 -1.82
C ALA A 102 2.81 21.48 -1.99
N TRP A 103 3.88 22.22 -2.25
CA TRP A 103 5.21 21.64 -2.43
C TRP A 103 5.81 21.13 -1.12
N ASN A 104 6.74 20.17 -1.23
CA ASN A 104 7.50 19.57 -0.14
C ASN A 104 6.68 18.90 0.98
N GLN A 105 5.39 18.64 0.75
CA GLN A 105 4.48 17.98 1.70
C GLN A 105 4.15 16.52 1.32
N GLY A 106 4.72 16.03 0.21
CA GLY A 106 4.55 14.66 -0.27
C GLY A 106 3.30 14.42 -1.13
N TYR A 107 2.48 15.44 -1.39
CA TYR A 107 1.23 15.30 -2.14
C TYR A 107 1.42 14.76 -3.57
N ALA A 108 2.46 15.19 -4.28
CA ALA A 108 2.75 14.68 -5.62
C ALA A 108 3.01 13.17 -5.65
N GLY A 109 3.79 12.66 -4.69
CA GLY A 109 4.07 11.23 -4.59
C GLY A 109 2.85 10.42 -4.18
N GLU A 110 2.03 10.94 -3.27
CA GLU A 110 0.78 10.30 -2.85
C GLU A 110 -0.25 10.24 -4.00
N ALA A 111 -0.43 11.34 -4.74
CA ALA A 111 -1.29 11.39 -5.92
C ALA A 111 -0.81 10.44 -7.02
N LEU A 112 0.50 10.45 -7.33
CA LEU A 112 1.08 9.57 -8.34
C LEU A 112 0.93 8.10 -7.96
N ALA A 113 1.14 7.72 -6.70
CA ALA A 113 0.96 6.35 -6.24
C ALA A 113 -0.49 5.86 -6.44
N ALA A 114 -1.49 6.71 -6.16
CA ALA A 114 -2.89 6.39 -6.40
C ALA A 114 -3.21 6.25 -7.90
N VAL A 115 -2.67 7.12 -8.73
CA VAL A 115 -2.82 7.04 -10.20
C VAL A 115 -2.17 5.78 -10.77
N LEU A 116 -1.00 5.38 -10.28
CA LEU A 116 -0.35 4.13 -10.69
C LEU A 116 -1.14 2.90 -10.24
N ALA A 117 -1.69 2.90 -9.02
CA ALA A 117 -2.58 1.83 -8.58
C ALA A 117 -3.77 1.69 -9.53
N TYR A 118 -4.43 2.79 -9.90
CA TYR A 118 -5.48 2.76 -10.91
C TYR A 118 -4.99 2.25 -12.29
N ALA A 119 -3.79 2.67 -12.73
CA ALA A 119 -3.21 2.24 -14.00
C ALA A 119 -2.98 0.72 -14.07
N PHE A 120 -2.46 0.12 -13.00
CA PHE A 120 -2.08 -1.29 -12.97
C PHE A 120 -3.22 -2.19 -12.47
N ASP A 121 -4.00 -1.75 -11.49
CA ASP A 121 -5.04 -2.55 -10.86
C ASP A 121 -6.37 -2.49 -11.62
N ASP A 122 -6.80 -1.31 -12.06
CA ASP A 122 -8.09 -1.16 -12.77
C ASP A 122 -7.89 -1.27 -14.29
N LEU A 123 -6.94 -0.53 -14.88
CA LEU A 123 -6.74 -0.50 -16.32
C LEU A 123 -5.89 -1.66 -16.86
N LYS A 124 -5.23 -2.42 -15.97
CA LYS A 124 -4.36 -3.55 -16.32
C LYS A 124 -3.28 -3.19 -17.34
N LEU A 125 -2.75 -1.96 -17.27
CA LEU A 125 -1.64 -1.55 -18.14
C LEU A 125 -0.39 -2.36 -17.79
N ALA A 126 0.47 -2.63 -18.77
CA ALA A 126 1.74 -3.30 -18.55
C ALA A 126 2.83 -2.32 -18.08
N ARG A 127 2.76 -1.07 -18.54
CA ARG A 127 3.82 -0.08 -18.32
C ARG A 127 3.29 1.36 -18.30
N VAL A 128 3.88 2.18 -17.44
CA VAL A 128 3.65 3.63 -17.38
C VAL A 128 4.97 4.37 -17.53
N THR A 129 5.01 5.38 -18.41
CA THR A 129 6.16 6.28 -18.56
C THR A 129 5.91 7.61 -17.88
N ALA A 130 6.96 8.35 -17.55
CA ALA A 130 6.85 9.73 -17.07
C ALA A 130 8.08 10.52 -17.50
N THR A 131 7.94 11.84 -17.53
CA THR A 131 9.07 12.74 -17.79
C THR A 131 9.19 13.79 -16.70
N ALA A 132 10.44 14.16 -16.41
CA ALA A 132 10.76 15.26 -15.50
C ALA A 132 11.94 16.03 -16.07
N LEU A 133 11.95 17.36 -15.91
CA LEU A 133 13.13 18.17 -16.24
C LEU A 133 14.36 17.67 -15.46
N GLU A 134 15.52 17.62 -16.10
CA GLU A 134 16.78 17.18 -15.50
C GLU A 134 17.14 17.98 -14.24
N ASP A 135 16.86 19.28 -14.24
CA ASP A 135 17.10 20.18 -13.12
C ASP A 135 15.97 20.19 -12.06
N ASN A 136 14.91 19.40 -12.26
CA ASN A 136 13.79 19.27 -11.32
C ASN A 136 13.99 18.08 -10.38
N ALA A 137 14.95 18.24 -9.46
CA ALA A 137 15.28 17.22 -8.46
C ALA A 137 14.09 16.78 -7.60
N ALA A 138 13.08 17.65 -7.39
CA ALA A 138 11.88 17.29 -6.64
C ALA A 138 11.02 16.27 -7.40
N SER A 139 10.76 16.50 -8.69
CA SER A 139 10.03 15.57 -9.55
C SER A 139 10.78 14.25 -9.74
N LEU A 140 12.10 14.31 -9.95
CA LEU A 140 12.94 13.10 -10.05
C LEU A 140 12.86 12.22 -8.79
N ARG A 141 12.91 12.82 -7.59
CA ARG A 141 12.71 12.09 -6.33
C ARG A 141 11.32 11.50 -6.19
N VAL A 142 10.28 12.16 -6.71
CA VAL A 142 8.91 11.61 -6.73
C VAL A 142 8.85 10.38 -7.63
N LEU A 143 9.42 10.42 -8.83
CA LEU A 143 9.47 9.28 -9.75
C LEU A 143 10.26 8.11 -9.16
N GLU A 144 11.46 8.37 -8.63
CA GLU A 144 12.29 7.35 -7.96
C GLU A 144 11.54 6.69 -6.79
N ARG A 145 10.91 7.49 -5.91
CA ARG A 145 10.09 6.98 -4.80
C ARG A 145 8.83 6.28 -5.27
N ALA A 146 8.30 6.56 -6.45
CA ALA A 146 7.19 5.81 -7.00
C ALA A 146 7.64 4.46 -7.62
N GLY A 147 8.95 4.22 -7.73
CA GLY A 147 9.53 2.99 -8.26
C GLY A 147 9.89 3.08 -9.74
N PHE A 148 9.88 4.27 -10.34
CA PHE A 148 10.31 4.44 -11.73
C PHE A 148 11.82 4.26 -11.88
N ARG A 149 12.21 3.64 -12.99
CA ARG A 149 13.59 3.54 -13.47
C ARG A 149 13.84 4.60 -14.53
N LEU A 150 14.95 5.32 -14.43
CA LEU A 150 15.38 6.27 -15.46
C LEU A 150 15.93 5.53 -16.69
N LEU A 151 15.51 5.96 -17.88
CA LEU A 151 15.86 5.36 -19.16
C LEU A 151 16.91 6.16 -19.94
N GLY A 152 16.90 7.48 -19.79
CA GLY A 152 17.75 8.36 -20.58
C GLY A 152 17.26 9.81 -20.57
N THR A 153 17.72 10.56 -21.56
CA THR A 153 17.50 12.00 -21.68
C THR A 153 16.99 12.37 -23.06
N GLU A 154 16.16 13.39 -23.14
CA GLU A 154 15.65 13.96 -24.39
C GLU A 154 15.61 15.49 -24.26
N GLU A 155 15.81 16.22 -25.36
CA GLU A 155 15.56 17.67 -25.38
C GLU A 155 14.12 17.94 -25.82
N ARG A 156 13.40 18.74 -25.03
CA ARG A 156 12.04 19.19 -25.34
C ARG A 156 11.90 20.70 -25.18
N PRO A 157 11.15 21.38 -26.04
CA PRO A 157 10.93 22.82 -25.92
C PRO A 157 10.00 23.11 -24.73
N SER A 158 10.46 23.88 -23.76
CA SER A 158 9.61 24.34 -22.65
C SER A 158 8.84 25.60 -23.03
N GLN A 159 7.52 25.57 -22.83
CA GLN A 159 6.64 26.70 -23.11
C GLN A 159 6.93 27.91 -22.19
N ALA A 160 7.28 27.67 -20.92
CA ALA A 160 7.62 28.73 -19.98
C ALA A 160 9.06 29.26 -20.12
N ARG A 161 10.02 28.38 -20.47
CA ARG A 161 11.44 28.76 -20.56
C ARG A 161 11.85 29.26 -21.96
N GLY A 162 11.00 29.08 -22.97
CA GLY A 162 11.20 29.62 -24.33
C GLY A 162 12.33 28.96 -25.13
N GLY A 163 12.71 27.73 -24.79
CA GLY A 163 13.83 27.03 -25.44
C GLY A 163 13.93 25.54 -25.07
N PRO A 164 14.89 24.82 -25.67
CA PRO A 164 15.10 23.40 -25.39
C PRO A 164 15.52 23.19 -23.93
N CYS A 165 14.93 22.19 -23.29
CA CYS A 165 15.25 21.75 -21.95
C CYS A 165 15.46 20.24 -21.95
N VAL A 166 16.45 19.78 -21.20
CA VAL A 166 16.71 18.35 -21.05
C VAL A 166 15.70 17.76 -20.07
N VAL A 167 14.96 16.75 -20.51
CA VAL A 167 14.08 15.92 -19.67
C VAL A 167 14.70 14.55 -19.46
N ARG A 168 14.46 13.97 -18.29
CA ARG A 168 14.73 12.58 -17.97
C ARG A 168 13.48 11.75 -18.27
N LEU A 169 13.67 10.71 -19.07
CA LEU A 169 12.65 9.71 -19.37
C LEU A 169 12.68 8.65 -18.26
N ALA A 170 11.52 8.28 -17.74
CA ALA A 170 11.39 7.26 -16.71
C ALA A 170 10.25 6.29 -17.05
N GLU A 171 10.37 5.04 -16.60
CA GLU A 171 9.30 4.04 -16.73
C GLU A 171 9.13 3.21 -15.46
N ILE A 172 7.94 2.64 -15.29
CA ILE A 172 7.64 1.61 -14.31
C ILE A 172 6.73 0.56 -14.95
N THR A 173 7.01 -0.72 -14.69
CA THR A 173 6.18 -1.85 -15.11
C THR A 173 5.25 -2.30 -13.99
N ALA A 174 4.18 -3.02 -14.33
CA ALA A 174 3.27 -3.59 -13.34
C ALA A 174 4.02 -4.45 -12.29
N ASP A 175 4.91 -5.34 -12.74
CA ASP A 175 5.70 -6.21 -11.86
C ASP A 175 6.60 -5.41 -10.90
N ALA A 176 7.25 -4.35 -11.40
CA ALA A 176 8.10 -3.50 -10.58
C ALA A 176 7.29 -2.70 -9.56
N PHE A 177 6.12 -2.22 -9.94
CA PHE A 177 5.19 -1.54 -9.03
C PHE A 177 4.72 -2.49 -7.91
N ASP A 178 4.34 -3.72 -8.26
CA ASP A 178 3.91 -4.74 -7.30
C ASP A 178 5.03 -5.20 -6.37
N ALA A 179 6.25 -5.36 -6.88
CA ALA A 179 7.43 -5.63 -6.07
C ALA A 179 7.69 -4.47 -5.08
N GLY A 180 7.60 -3.22 -5.55
CA GLY A 180 7.76 -2.03 -4.72
C GLY A 180 6.70 -1.90 -3.63
N ARG A 181 5.43 -2.22 -3.94
CA ARG A 181 4.34 -2.27 -2.94
C ARG A 181 4.61 -3.32 -1.88
N ARG A 182 4.95 -4.55 -2.28
CA ARG A 182 5.26 -5.65 -1.36
C ARG A 182 6.44 -5.34 -0.43
N ALA A 183 7.49 -4.71 -0.96
CA ALA A 183 8.66 -4.31 -0.16
C ALA A 183 8.36 -3.22 0.89
N ARG A 184 7.25 -2.49 0.75
CA ARG A 184 6.82 -1.43 1.67
C ARG A 184 5.80 -1.88 2.70
N LEU A 185 5.30 -3.11 2.59
CA LEU A 185 4.34 -3.63 3.55
C LEU A 185 4.99 -3.65 4.94
N LYS A 186 4.28 -3.07 5.91
CA LYS A 186 4.71 -3.11 7.30
C LYS A 186 4.74 -4.58 7.74
N THR A 187 5.86 -5.03 8.28
CA THR A 187 5.91 -6.34 8.93
C THR A 187 5.15 -6.25 10.27
N VAL A 188 4.12 -7.07 10.40
CA VAL A 188 3.40 -7.29 11.65
C VAL A 188 3.95 -8.56 12.27
N LEU A 189 4.43 -8.45 13.50
CA LEU A 189 4.94 -9.56 14.28
C LEU A 189 3.82 -10.08 15.20
N VAL A 190 3.50 -11.37 15.08
CA VAL A 190 2.57 -12.10 15.95
C VAL A 190 3.34 -13.26 16.54
N ALA A 191 3.20 -13.55 17.82
CA ALA A 191 3.81 -14.71 18.44
C ALA A 191 2.71 -15.71 18.79
N ALA A 192 2.89 -16.97 18.38
CA ALA A 192 1.92 -18.04 18.58
C ALA A 192 2.55 -19.22 19.34
N VAL A 193 1.73 -20.01 20.04
CA VAL A 193 2.19 -21.20 20.77
C VAL A 193 1.35 -22.43 20.48
N ALA A 194 2.00 -23.55 20.21
CA ALA A 194 1.40 -24.87 20.29
C ALA A 194 1.52 -25.36 21.75
N LEU A 195 0.46 -25.19 22.53
CA LEU A 195 0.34 -25.82 23.85
C LEU A 195 0.03 -27.30 23.66
N VAL A 196 0.88 -28.17 24.22
CA VAL A 196 0.77 -29.62 24.06
C VAL A 196 0.51 -30.28 25.41
N ASP A 197 -0.62 -30.98 25.53
CA ASP A 197 -0.98 -31.69 26.76
C ASP A 197 -0.30 -33.07 26.91
N ALA A 198 -0.61 -33.77 28.00
CA ALA A 198 -0.06 -35.09 28.29
C ALA A 198 -0.52 -36.19 27.29
N ASP A 199 -1.59 -35.95 26.53
CA ASP A 199 -2.12 -36.86 25.50
C ASP A 199 -1.57 -36.54 24.09
N ASN A 200 -0.57 -35.66 24.00
CA ASN A 200 -0.01 -35.11 22.75
C ASN A 200 -1.07 -34.44 21.86
N ARG A 201 -2.07 -33.78 22.47
CA ARG A 201 -3.00 -32.91 21.76
C ARG A 201 -2.53 -31.47 21.85
N ILE A 202 -2.79 -30.71 20.79
CA ILE A 202 -2.51 -29.29 20.68
C ILE A 202 -3.79 -28.49 20.99
N LEU A 203 -3.67 -27.43 21.78
CA LEU A 203 -4.77 -26.50 22.00
C LEU A 203 -4.96 -25.58 20.80
N LEU A 204 -6.17 -25.53 20.27
CA LEU A 204 -6.63 -24.53 19.30
C LEU A 204 -7.70 -23.63 19.94
N ALA A 205 -7.70 -22.36 19.54
CA ALA A 205 -8.70 -21.37 19.88
C ALA A 205 -9.50 -20.95 18.63
N GLN A 206 -10.82 -20.92 18.71
CA GLN A 206 -11.69 -20.42 17.64
C GLN A 206 -11.98 -18.93 17.86
N ARG A 207 -11.65 -18.09 16.87
CA ARG A 207 -11.88 -16.65 16.94
C ARG A 207 -13.37 -16.33 17.16
N PRO A 208 -13.71 -15.48 18.16
CA PRO A 208 -15.09 -15.07 18.41
C PRO A 208 -15.66 -14.23 17.25
N GLU A 209 -16.99 -14.14 17.18
CA GLU A 209 -17.68 -13.28 16.22
C GLU A 209 -17.30 -11.79 16.43
N GLY A 210 -17.09 -11.06 15.34
CA GLY A 210 -16.70 -9.65 15.36
C GLY A 210 -15.19 -9.37 15.33
N LYS A 211 -14.33 -10.39 15.46
CA LYS A 211 -12.89 -10.26 15.16
C LYS A 211 -12.62 -10.52 13.66
N SER A 212 -11.47 -10.03 13.17
CA SER A 212 -11.01 -10.35 11.81
C SER A 212 -10.89 -11.86 11.62
N MET A 213 -11.39 -12.40 10.50
CA MET A 213 -11.40 -13.85 10.21
C MET A 213 -12.11 -14.69 11.30
N ALA A 214 -13.23 -14.19 11.82
CA ALA A 214 -14.06 -14.89 12.81
C ALA A 214 -14.43 -16.32 12.39
N GLY A 215 -14.50 -17.24 13.36
CA GLY A 215 -14.88 -18.63 13.15
C GLY A 215 -13.74 -19.57 12.72
N LEU A 216 -12.57 -19.04 12.34
CA LEU A 216 -11.37 -19.86 12.11
C LEU A 216 -10.70 -20.28 13.43
N TRP A 217 -10.03 -21.42 13.40
CA TRP A 217 -9.26 -21.98 14.51
C TRP A 217 -7.78 -21.66 14.34
N GLU A 218 -7.13 -21.24 15.41
CA GLU A 218 -5.73 -20.83 15.41
C GLU A 218 -5.00 -21.28 16.67
N PHE A 219 -3.67 -21.17 16.63
CA PHE A 219 -2.85 -21.34 17.82
C PHE A 219 -3.01 -20.12 18.75
N PRO A 220 -3.11 -20.31 20.07
CA PRO A 220 -3.13 -19.20 21.02
C PRO A 220 -1.92 -18.28 20.88
N GLY A 221 -2.13 -16.98 21.12
CA GLY A 221 -1.10 -15.97 21.01
C GLY A 221 -1.60 -14.69 20.36
N GLY A 222 -0.69 -13.74 20.15
CA GLY A 222 -1.10 -12.40 19.77
C GLY A 222 0.03 -11.54 19.23
N LYS A 223 -0.32 -10.29 18.96
CA LYS A 223 0.59 -9.34 18.34
C LYS A 223 1.67 -8.91 19.32
N VAL A 224 2.90 -8.80 18.83
CA VAL A 224 4.02 -8.28 19.63
C VAL A 224 3.98 -6.75 19.62
N ASP A 225 3.95 -6.15 20.81
CA ASP A 225 3.93 -4.70 20.95
C ASP A 225 5.33 -4.06 20.77
N PRO A 226 5.41 -2.76 20.42
CA PRO A 226 6.69 -2.08 20.28
C PRO A 226 7.54 -2.15 21.56
N GLY A 227 8.74 -2.71 21.44
CA GLY A 227 9.67 -2.89 22.58
C GLY A 227 9.44 -4.18 23.38
N GLU A 228 8.45 -5.00 23.01
CA GLU A 228 8.18 -6.32 23.59
C GLU A 228 8.93 -7.43 22.83
N THR A 229 9.34 -8.49 23.52
CA THR A 229 9.90 -9.70 22.86
C THR A 229 8.76 -10.68 22.54
N PRO A 230 8.90 -11.56 21.55
CA PRO A 230 7.86 -12.55 21.24
C PRO A 230 7.46 -13.43 22.43
N GLU A 231 8.41 -13.82 23.28
CA GLU A 231 8.15 -14.61 24.49
C GLU A 231 7.32 -13.82 25.51
N ARG A 232 7.62 -12.53 25.69
CA ARG A 232 6.87 -11.67 26.62
C ARG A 232 5.44 -11.43 26.13
N ALA A 233 5.28 -11.21 24.83
CA ALA A 233 3.97 -11.11 24.20
C ALA A 233 3.18 -12.40 24.43
N LEU A 234 3.76 -13.57 24.17
CA LEU A 234 3.10 -14.85 24.42
C LEU A 234 2.69 -15.05 25.88
N ILE A 235 3.58 -14.75 26.83
CA ILE A 235 3.25 -14.91 28.26
C ILE A 235 2.06 -14.03 28.65
N ARG A 236 2.03 -12.78 28.18
CA ARG A 236 0.91 -11.85 28.41
C ARG A 236 -0.39 -12.36 27.77
N GLU A 237 -0.34 -12.68 26.47
CA GLU A 237 -1.51 -13.16 25.73
C GLU A 237 -2.09 -14.45 26.31
N LEU A 238 -1.24 -15.39 26.77
CA LEU A 238 -1.71 -16.64 27.38
C LEU A 238 -2.36 -16.43 28.76
N ASP A 239 -1.93 -15.44 29.53
CA ASP A 239 -2.61 -15.08 30.78
C ASP A 239 -3.96 -14.39 30.50
N GLU A 240 -3.98 -13.46 29.54
CA GLU A 240 -5.15 -12.69 29.14
C GLU A 240 -6.22 -13.60 28.49
N GLU A 241 -5.85 -14.40 27.49
CA GLU A 241 -6.76 -15.22 26.69
C GLU A 241 -7.15 -16.53 27.37
N LEU A 242 -6.22 -17.17 28.08
CA LEU A 242 -6.37 -18.54 28.59
C LEU A 242 -6.27 -18.66 30.12
N GLY A 243 -5.71 -17.66 30.79
CA GLY A 243 -5.54 -17.69 32.24
C GLY A 243 -4.47 -18.63 32.75
N ILE A 244 -3.43 -18.87 31.95
CA ILE A 244 -2.33 -19.76 32.32
C ILE A 244 -1.04 -18.97 32.52
N ASP A 245 -0.27 -19.38 33.53
CA ASP A 245 1.05 -18.83 33.83
C ASP A 245 2.12 -19.67 33.13
N VAL A 246 2.85 -19.04 32.22
CA VAL A 246 3.94 -19.62 31.44
C VAL A 246 5.23 -18.87 31.74
N THR A 247 6.31 -19.59 31.99
CA THR A 247 7.65 -19.01 32.11
C THR A 247 8.35 -19.04 30.76
N GLY A 248 9.13 -18.00 30.42
CA GLY A 248 9.83 -17.94 29.12
C GLY A 248 10.74 -19.14 28.82
N SER A 249 11.31 -19.78 29.83
CA SER A 249 12.09 -21.02 29.67
C SER A 249 11.28 -22.24 29.22
N CYS A 250 9.95 -22.19 29.35
CA CYS A 250 9.02 -23.23 28.90
C CYS A 250 8.57 -23.03 27.45
N LEU A 251 8.93 -21.91 26.82
CA LEU A 251 8.65 -21.59 25.42
C LEU A 251 9.85 -22.01 24.57
N ALA A 252 9.74 -23.16 23.91
CA ALA A 252 10.77 -23.63 22.97
C ALA A 252 10.44 -23.12 21.56
N PRO A 253 11.32 -22.38 20.88
CA PRO A 253 11.11 -22.01 19.48
C PRO A 253 11.02 -23.27 18.60
N LEU A 254 9.99 -23.38 17.77
CA LEU A 254 9.82 -24.51 16.85
C LEU A 254 10.09 -24.10 15.40
N THR A 255 9.34 -23.12 14.90
CA THR A 255 9.42 -22.62 13.52
C THR A 255 8.78 -21.24 13.41
N PHE A 256 8.54 -20.76 12.19
CA PHE A 256 7.76 -19.56 11.95
C PHE A 256 6.93 -19.68 10.67
N ALA A 257 5.85 -18.91 10.59
CA ALA A 257 5.12 -18.64 9.37
C ALA A 257 5.48 -17.26 8.83
N SER A 258 5.52 -17.13 7.50
CA SER A 258 5.72 -15.87 6.77
C SER A 258 4.65 -15.79 5.69
N HIS A 259 3.75 -14.80 5.78
CA HIS A 259 2.61 -14.69 4.88
C HIS A 259 2.31 -13.25 4.51
N GLY A 260 2.20 -12.97 3.21
CA GLY A 260 1.85 -11.64 2.71
C GLY A 260 0.35 -11.46 2.62
N TYR A 261 -0.19 -10.46 3.33
CA TYR A 261 -1.54 -9.96 3.14
C TYR A 261 -1.51 -8.72 2.22
N ALA A 262 -2.68 -8.21 1.82
CA ALA A 262 -2.77 -7.06 0.92
C ALA A 262 -2.07 -5.80 1.48
N ASP A 263 -2.22 -5.55 2.79
CA ASP A 263 -1.80 -4.29 3.42
C ASP A 263 -0.61 -4.45 4.39
N PHE A 264 -0.21 -5.69 4.70
CA PHE A 264 0.89 -5.96 5.62
C PHE A 264 1.52 -7.33 5.37
N HIS A 265 2.75 -7.51 5.84
CA HIS A 265 3.42 -8.81 5.84
C HIS A 265 3.37 -9.39 7.26
N LEU A 266 2.83 -10.59 7.43
CA LEU A 266 2.82 -11.29 8.71
C LEU A 266 4.09 -12.11 8.86
N LEU A 267 4.78 -11.93 9.99
CA LEU A 267 5.81 -12.84 10.47
C LEU A 267 5.36 -13.41 11.81
N MET A 268 5.27 -14.73 11.92
CA MET A 268 4.72 -15.40 13.09
C MET A 268 5.61 -16.53 13.61
N PRO A 269 6.48 -16.26 14.60
CA PRO A 269 7.19 -17.32 15.32
C PRO A 269 6.19 -18.22 16.06
N LEU A 270 6.35 -19.53 15.89
CA LEU A 270 5.62 -20.56 16.61
C LEU A 270 6.55 -21.17 17.67
N TYR A 271 6.09 -21.10 18.92
CA TYR A 271 6.71 -21.76 20.06
C TYR A 271 5.94 -23.03 20.41
N VAL A 272 6.59 -23.95 21.10
CA VAL A 272 5.94 -25.09 21.75
C VAL A 272 6.06 -24.94 23.24
N CYS A 273 4.97 -25.24 23.94
CA CYS A 273 4.95 -25.26 25.40
C CYS A 273 4.26 -26.54 25.90
N ARG A 274 4.93 -27.25 26.81
CA ARG A 274 4.42 -28.47 27.46
C ARG A 274 4.24 -28.30 28.98
N GLN A 275 4.64 -27.14 29.51
CA GLN A 275 4.63 -26.87 30.94
C GLN A 275 4.11 -25.45 31.20
N TRP A 276 3.02 -25.37 31.95
CA TRP A 276 2.38 -24.14 32.39
C TRP A 276 1.65 -24.39 33.71
N LYS A 277 1.21 -23.33 34.39
CA LYS A 277 0.33 -23.44 35.57
C LYS A 277 -1.07 -22.94 35.22
N GLY A 278 -2.08 -23.53 35.86
CA GLY A 278 -3.48 -23.23 35.59
C GLY A 278 -4.09 -24.14 34.52
N ARG A 279 -5.40 -24.02 34.34
CA ARG A 279 -6.17 -24.74 33.32
C ARG A 279 -6.58 -23.73 32.25
N PRO A 280 -6.31 -23.98 30.95
CA PRO A 280 -6.77 -23.10 29.89
C PRO A 280 -8.29 -22.93 29.89
N GLU A 281 -8.75 -21.69 29.91
CA GLU A 281 -10.16 -21.29 29.90
C GLU A 281 -10.39 -20.20 28.84
N PRO A 282 -11.52 -20.19 28.12
CA PRO A 282 -11.78 -19.17 27.11
C PRO A 282 -12.17 -17.81 27.74
N ARG A 283 -11.19 -16.97 28.07
CA ARG A 283 -11.44 -15.69 28.77
C ARG A 283 -11.97 -14.56 27.87
N GLU A 284 -11.90 -14.73 26.55
CA GLU A 284 -12.36 -13.74 25.56
C GLU A 284 -13.58 -14.24 24.74
N GLY A 285 -14.26 -15.29 25.21
CA GLY A 285 -15.41 -15.85 24.50
C GLY A 285 -15.05 -16.67 23.25
N GLN A 286 -13.78 -17.06 23.10
CA GLN A 286 -13.32 -18.03 22.11
C GLN A 286 -13.82 -19.44 22.47
N LYS A 287 -13.83 -20.37 21.50
CA LYS A 287 -13.98 -21.80 21.81
C LYS A 287 -12.61 -22.46 21.84
N LEU A 288 -12.43 -23.42 22.73
CA LEU A 288 -11.17 -24.17 22.85
C LEU A 288 -11.37 -25.62 22.42
N ALA A 289 -10.39 -26.17 21.72
CA ALA A 289 -10.36 -27.58 21.33
C ALA A 289 -8.96 -28.16 21.50
N TRP A 290 -8.88 -29.34 22.11
CA TRP A 290 -7.65 -30.14 22.15
C TRP A 290 -7.66 -31.13 20.99
N VAL A 291 -6.72 -30.97 20.06
CA VAL A 291 -6.71 -31.65 18.75
C VAL A 291 -5.40 -32.39 18.56
N ARG A 292 -5.45 -33.63 18.06
CA ARG A 292 -4.21 -34.35 17.70
C ARG A 292 -3.58 -33.75 16.45
N ALA A 293 -2.26 -33.80 16.35
CA ALA A 293 -1.52 -33.20 15.22
C ALA A 293 -2.01 -33.68 13.84
N ASN A 294 -2.35 -34.98 13.73
CA ASN A 294 -2.89 -35.57 12.50
C ASN A 294 -4.32 -35.12 12.12
N GLN A 295 -5.05 -34.47 13.04
CA GLN A 295 -6.42 -33.97 12.85
C GLN A 295 -6.49 -32.44 12.71
N LEU A 296 -5.37 -31.72 12.80
CA LEU A 296 -5.36 -30.26 12.70
C LEU A 296 -5.98 -29.75 11.39
N ARG A 297 -5.85 -30.51 10.30
CA ARG A 297 -6.41 -30.16 8.98
C ARG A 297 -7.94 -30.20 8.92
N ASP A 298 -8.58 -30.84 9.89
CA ASP A 298 -10.05 -30.91 9.98
C ASP A 298 -10.65 -29.60 10.53
N TYR A 299 -9.79 -28.70 11.05
CA TYR A 299 -10.17 -27.41 11.58
C TYR A 299 -9.83 -26.31 10.56
N PRO A 300 -10.78 -25.46 10.15
CA PRO A 300 -10.49 -24.36 9.23
C PRO A 300 -9.62 -23.32 9.92
N MET A 301 -8.38 -23.17 9.47
CA MET A 301 -7.38 -22.26 10.03
C MET A 301 -7.09 -21.08 9.09
N PRO A 302 -6.53 -19.96 9.61
CA PRO A 302 -6.03 -18.90 8.76
C PRO A 302 -4.92 -19.42 7.80
N PRO A 303 -4.76 -18.82 6.61
CA PRO A 303 -3.73 -19.22 5.64
C PRO A 303 -2.29 -19.20 6.18
N ALA A 304 -2.04 -18.39 7.21
CA ALA A 304 -0.73 -18.28 7.85
C ALA A 304 -0.39 -19.48 8.76
N ASP A 305 -1.40 -20.17 9.28
CA ASP A 305 -1.24 -21.28 10.22
C ASP A 305 -1.10 -22.63 9.52
N ILE A 306 -1.70 -22.78 8.33
CA ILE A 306 -1.66 -24.04 7.55
C ILE A 306 -0.22 -24.55 7.31
N PRO A 307 0.78 -23.70 6.97
CA PRO A 307 2.17 -24.14 6.80
C PRO A 307 2.85 -24.68 8.07
N LEU A 308 2.28 -24.41 9.26
CA LEU A 308 2.82 -24.88 10.54
C LEU A 308 2.38 -26.31 10.88
N ILE A 309 1.32 -26.81 10.22
CA ILE A 309 0.78 -28.15 10.51
C ILE A 309 1.78 -29.28 10.24
N PRO A 310 2.49 -29.34 9.08
CA PRO A 310 3.37 -30.46 8.78
C PRO A 310 4.48 -30.66 9.84
N ILE A 311 5.10 -29.57 10.30
CA ILE A 311 6.17 -29.67 11.30
C ILE A 311 5.65 -30.14 12.66
N LEU A 312 4.42 -29.77 13.03
CA LEU A 312 3.78 -30.26 14.25
C LEU A 312 3.40 -31.75 14.14
N GLN A 313 3.05 -32.22 12.93
CA GLN A 313 2.77 -33.64 12.66
C GLN A 313 4.03 -34.50 12.70
N ASP A 314 5.17 -33.97 12.26
CA ASP A 314 6.44 -34.69 12.29
C ASP A 314 7.07 -34.73 13.69
N TRP A 315 6.78 -33.73 14.53
CA TRP A 315 7.43 -33.55 15.83
C TRP A 315 6.66 -34.16 17.02
N LEU A 316 5.35 -34.43 16.89
CA LEU A 316 4.46 -34.95 17.94
C LEU A 316 3.99 -36.38 17.66
#